data_AF-A0A9X9LTI4-F1
#
_entry.id   AF-A0A9X9LTI4-F1
#
_cell.length_a   1.000
_cell.length_b   1.000
_cell.length_c   1.000
_cell.angle_alpha   90.00
_cell.angle_beta   90.00
_cell.angle_gamma   90.00
#
_symmetry.space_group_name_H-M   'P 1'
#
loop_
_entity.id
_entity.type
_entity.pdbx_description
1 polymer ?
#
loop_
_entity_poly.entity_id
_entity_poly.type
_entity_poly.pdbx_seq_one_letter_code
_entity_poly.pdbx_strand_id
1 'polypeptide(L)'
;MAAPMLRWWCLGRRWVLACIDGGSRHGRKTAIVFTSSRKRGQSSVAQQPLITSQKSRKGEHEWAAVVGLEIHAQISSNSKLFSGSRVHFAAPPNSLVSFFDASLPGTLPVLNRRCVEAAVMTGLALNCRINKKSLFDRKHY
;
A
#
# COMPACT_ATOMS: atom_id res chain seq x y z
N MET A 1 -18.85 -1.42 15.24
CA MET A 1 -20.05 -0.57 15.14
C MET A 1 -19.63 0.79 14.57
N ALA A 2 -20.34 1.23 13.53
CA ALA A 2 -20.45 2.60 13.01
C ALA A 2 -19.17 3.41 12.71
N ALA A 3 -18.91 3.61 11.41
CA ALA A 3 -18.36 4.87 10.91
C ALA A 3 -19.44 5.97 10.98
N PRO A 4 -19.06 7.27 10.94
CA PRO A 4 -19.64 8.09 9.87
C PRO A 4 -18.71 9.20 9.29
N MET A 5 -18.94 9.44 7.98
CA MET A 5 -19.08 10.74 7.26
C MET A 5 -17.89 11.73 7.12
N LEU A 6 -17.32 11.92 5.91
CA LEU A 6 -17.61 12.94 4.85
C LEU A 6 -17.17 14.37 5.25
N ARG A 7 -16.41 15.19 4.48
CA ARG A 7 -16.62 15.63 3.07
C ARG A 7 -15.49 16.58 2.53
N TRP A 8 -15.11 16.43 1.24
CA TRP A 8 -14.71 17.42 0.19
C TRP A 8 -13.41 18.27 0.29
N TRP A 9 -12.67 18.67 -0.77
CA TRP A 9 -12.84 18.79 -2.26
C TRP A 9 -11.45 18.90 -2.96
N CYS A 10 -11.23 18.38 -4.19
CA CYS A 10 -10.61 19.14 -5.32
C CYS A 10 -10.54 18.34 -6.64
N LEU A 11 -10.74 19.05 -7.75
CA LEU A 11 -10.95 18.59 -9.12
C LEU A 11 -9.67 18.22 -9.90
N GLY A 12 -9.82 17.23 -10.80
CA GLY A 12 -9.34 17.33 -12.19
C GLY A 12 -8.00 16.69 -12.55
N ARG A 13 -8.02 15.59 -13.33
CA ARG A 13 -7.59 15.53 -14.75
C ARG A 13 -7.40 14.10 -15.27
N ARG A 14 -8.19 13.84 -16.31
CA ARG A 14 -8.13 12.90 -17.44
C ARG A 14 -6.73 12.42 -17.87
N TRP A 15 -6.59 11.12 -18.14
CA TRP A 15 -5.65 10.55 -19.13
C TRP A 15 -6.35 9.43 -19.92
N VAL A 16 -6.17 9.43 -21.24
CA VAL A 16 -6.78 8.54 -22.23
C VAL A 16 -5.70 7.59 -22.79
N LEU A 17 -6.07 6.30 -22.83
CA LEU A 17 -5.70 5.14 -23.69
C LEU A 17 -4.37 5.11 -24.48
N ALA A 18 -3.71 3.94 -24.49
CA ALA A 18 -3.84 2.96 -25.60
C ALA A 18 -2.99 1.69 -25.38
N CYS A 19 -3.55 0.54 -25.78
CA CYS A 19 -2.93 -0.78 -25.88
C CYS A 19 -2.46 -1.03 -27.33
N ILE A 20 -1.39 -1.79 -27.54
CA ILE A 20 -1.02 -2.36 -28.85
C ILE A 20 -0.65 -3.83 -28.65
N ASP A 21 -1.45 -4.71 -29.25
CA ASP A 21 -1.19 -6.14 -29.48
C ASP A 21 -0.23 -6.37 -30.67
N GLY A 22 0.44 -7.53 -30.72
CA GLY A 22 0.89 -8.10 -32.00
C GLY A 22 2.04 -9.12 -32.02
N GLY A 23 1.70 -10.41 -31.91
CA GLY A 23 1.93 -11.41 -32.98
C GLY A 23 3.32 -12.05 -33.28
N SER A 24 3.36 -13.37 -33.08
CA SER A 24 3.78 -14.44 -34.03
C SER A 24 5.26 -14.63 -34.44
N ARG A 25 5.76 -15.89 -34.32
CA ARG A 25 6.70 -16.56 -35.25
C ARG A 25 6.92 -18.07 -34.99
N HIS A 26 6.45 -18.89 -35.93
CA HIS A 26 7.04 -20.08 -36.59
C HIS A 26 8.12 -20.96 -35.91
N GLY A 27 7.94 -22.29 -35.99
CA GLY A 27 9.05 -23.27 -35.93
C GLY A 27 8.64 -24.75 -35.97
N ARG A 28 8.68 -25.39 -37.15
CA ARG A 28 8.64 -26.85 -37.36
C ARG A 28 9.88 -27.52 -36.77
N LYS A 29 9.75 -28.67 -36.08
CA LYS A 29 10.70 -29.82 -36.13
C LYS A 29 9.99 -31.15 -35.86
N THR A 30 10.47 -32.16 -36.56
CA THR A 30 9.96 -33.52 -36.79
C THR A 30 10.43 -34.57 -35.78
N ALA A 31 9.57 -35.60 -35.64
CA ALA A 31 9.81 -37.03 -35.37
C ALA A 31 10.56 -37.49 -34.10
N ILE A 32 9.93 -38.44 -33.38
CA ILE A 32 10.45 -39.79 -33.11
C ILE A 32 9.27 -40.65 -32.62
N VAL A 33 9.03 -41.76 -33.31
CA VAL A 33 8.09 -42.82 -32.93
C VAL A 33 8.87 -43.82 -32.09
N PHE A 34 8.43 -44.07 -30.85
CA PHE A 34 8.79 -45.26 -30.09
C PHE A 34 7.54 -46.08 -29.84
N THR A 35 7.47 -47.24 -30.49
CA THR A 35 6.46 -48.26 -30.22
C THR A 35 6.89 -49.09 -29.01
N SER A 36 6.09 -49.11 -27.96
CA SER A 36 6.08 -50.26 -27.03
C SER A 36 4.65 -50.58 -26.64
N SER A 37 4.15 -51.69 -27.19
CA SER A 37 2.89 -52.32 -26.83
C SER A 37 2.96 -52.87 -25.41
N ARG A 38 2.07 -52.40 -24.51
CA ARG A 38 1.72 -53.13 -23.28
C ARG A 38 0.29 -52.79 -22.87
N LYS A 39 -0.64 -53.71 -23.12
CA LYS A 39 -2.02 -53.68 -22.60
C LYS A 39 -2.06 -54.23 -21.16
N ARG A 40 -2.61 -53.46 -20.22
CA ARG A 40 -3.70 -53.86 -19.29
C ARG A 40 -3.84 -52.87 -18.13
N GLY A 41 -5.08 -52.50 -17.82
CA GLY A 41 -5.46 -51.83 -16.57
C GLY A 41 -6.42 -50.66 -16.80
N GLN A 42 -7.71 -50.95 -16.90
CA GLN A 42 -8.76 -49.93 -16.84
C GLN A 42 -8.90 -49.43 -15.39
N SER A 43 -8.70 -48.13 -15.19
CA SER A 43 -9.30 -47.37 -14.09
C SER A 43 -9.64 -45.98 -14.64
N SER A 44 -10.83 -45.85 -15.21
CA SER A 44 -11.35 -44.58 -15.71
C SER A 44 -11.79 -43.71 -14.54
N VAL A 45 -10.86 -43.03 -13.89
CA VAL A 45 -11.19 -41.83 -13.13
C VAL A 45 -11.02 -40.68 -14.11
N ALA A 46 -12.14 -40.28 -14.74
CA ALA A 46 -12.20 -39.10 -15.57
C ALA A 46 -11.88 -37.88 -14.69
N GLN A 47 -10.64 -37.40 -14.74
CA GLN A 47 -10.28 -36.07 -14.25
C GLN A 47 -10.94 -35.06 -15.19
N GLN A 48 -12.12 -34.59 -14.80
CA GLN A 48 -12.75 -33.44 -15.42
C GLN A 48 -11.85 -32.23 -15.17
N PRO A 49 -11.44 -31.48 -16.20
CA PRO A 49 -10.75 -30.23 -15.98
C PRO A 49 -11.73 -29.28 -15.29
N LEU A 50 -11.38 -28.83 -14.08
CA LEU A 50 -12.16 -27.89 -13.30
C LEU A 50 -11.95 -26.48 -13.88
N ILE A 51 -12.42 -26.27 -15.11
CA ILE A 51 -12.65 -24.94 -15.66
C ILE A 51 -14.00 -24.51 -15.07
N THR A 52 -13.97 -23.98 -13.85
CA THR A 52 -15.08 -23.17 -13.38
C THR A 52 -15.12 -21.92 -14.26
N SER A 53 -15.94 -21.98 -15.31
CA SER A 53 -16.34 -20.82 -16.09
C SER A 53 -17.00 -19.84 -15.12
N GLN A 54 -16.23 -18.84 -14.66
CA GLN A 54 -16.80 -17.74 -13.89
C GLN A 54 -17.66 -16.93 -14.87
N LYS A 55 -18.96 -17.23 -14.85
CA LYS A 55 -19.99 -16.49 -15.57
C LYS A 55 -19.95 -15.03 -15.10
N SER A 56 -19.51 -14.14 -15.99
CA SER A 56 -19.57 -12.69 -15.76
C SER A 56 -21.01 -12.30 -15.43
N ARG A 57 -21.23 -11.83 -14.20
CA ARG A 57 -22.55 -11.37 -13.77
C ARG A 57 -22.86 -10.09 -14.53
N LYS A 58 -23.76 -10.18 -15.52
CA LYS A 58 -24.39 -9.03 -16.17
C LYS A 58 -25.22 -8.28 -15.14
N GLY A 59 -24.62 -7.21 -14.64
CA GLY A 59 -25.24 -6.14 -13.87
C GLY A 59 -24.34 -4.94 -14.09
N GLU A 60 -24.70 -4.10 -15.06
CA GLU A 60 -23.92 -2.95 -15.47
C GLU A 60 -23.94 -1.93 -14.33
N HIS A 61 -22.85 -1.87 -13.57
CA HIS A 61 -22.66 -0.81 -12.59
C HIS A 61 -22.26 0.45 -13.36
N GLU A 62 -23.22 1.37 -13.54
CA GLU A 62 -23.04 2.70 -14.15
C GLU A 62 -22.07 3.60 -13.35
N TRP A 63 -21.70 3.16 -12.15
CA TRP A 63 -20.88 3.91 -11.20
C TRP A 63 -19.61 3.15 -10.82
N ALA A 64 -18.47 3.86 -10.86
CA ALA A 64 -17.18 3.37 -10.40
C ALA A 64 -16.83 3.98 -9.04
N ALA A 65 -16.36 3.15 -8.10
CA ALA A 65 -15.89 3.63 -6.80
C ALA A 65 -14.52 4.30 -6.93
N VAL A 66 -14.38 5.51 -6.36
CA VAL A 66 -13.11 6.21 -6.21
C VAL A 66 -12.77 6.29 -4.73
N VAL A 67 -11.70 5.62 -4.32
CA VAL A 67 -11.29 5.50 -2.91
C VAL A 67 -9.89 6.10 -2.74
N GLY A 68 -9.75 7.00 -1.76
CA GLY A 68 -8.48 7.50 -1.28
C GLY A 68 -8.21 6.98 0.13
N LEU A 69 -6.95 6.71 0.45
CA LEU A 69 -6.52 6.25 1.77
C LEU A 69 -5.59 7.30 2.40
N GLU A 70 -5.79 7.55 3.68
CA GLU A 70 -4.88 8.33 4.52
C GLU A 70 -4.33 7.40 5.61
N ILE A 71 -3.02 7.20 5.62
CA ILE A 71 -2.35 6.25 6.51
C ILE A 71 -1.40 7.03 7.41
N HIS A 72 -1.59 6.90 8.73
CA HIS A 72 -0.68 7.44 9.74
C HIS A 72 0.09 6.27 10.34
N ALA A 73 1.42 6.31 10.23
CA ALA A 73 2.31 5.28 10.79
C ALA A 73 3.22 5.90 11.85
N GLN A 74 3.30 5.26 13.01
CA GLN A 74 4.15 5.72 14.10
C GLN A 74 5.62 5.38 13.82
N ILE A 75 6.49 6.39 13.84
CA ILE A 75 7.92 6.19 13.67
C ILE A 75 8.51 5.53 14.92
N SER A 76 9.20 4.42 14.73
CA SER A 76 9.99 3.76 15.79
C SER A 76 11.20 4.62 16.15
N SER A 77 11.14 5.27 17.30
CA SER A 77 12.19 6.17 17.80
C SER A 77 12.20 6.15 19.33
N ASN A 78 13.34 6.48 19.94
CA ASN A 78 13.48 6.48 21.40
C ASN A 78 12.81 7.69 22.07
N SER A 79 12.69 8.81 21.36
CA SER A 79 12.14 10.06 21.86
C SER A 79 11.14 10.68 20.88
N LYS A 80 10.27 11.55 21.36
CA LYS A 80 9.22 12.21 20.55
C LYS A 80 9.81 13.11 19.44
N LEU A 81 8.94 13.59 18.56
CA LEU A 81 9.33 14.38 17.38
C LEU A 81 9.94 15.74 17.74
N PHE A 82 9.39 16.42 18.74
CA PHE A 82 9.78 17.79 19.12
C PHE A 82 10.28 17.91 20.57
N SER A 83 10.33 16.81 21.32
CA SER A 83 10.74 16.80 22.73
C SER A 83 11.59 15.57 23.06
N GLY A 84 12.35 15.67 24.14
CA GLY A 84 13.23 14.59 24.62
C GLY A 84 12.50 13.46 25.37
N SER A 85 11.19 13.55 25.57
CA SER A 85 10.40 12.52 26.25
C SER A 85 10.46 11.19 25.51
N ARG A 86 10.50 10.07 26.24
CA ARG A 86 10.51 8.75 25.64
C ARG A 86 9.20 8.42 24.93
N VAL A 87 9.31 7.60 23.88
CA VAL A 87 8.16 6.96 23.23
C VAL A 87 8.17 5.50 23.68
N HIS A 88 7.20 5.11 24.48
CA HIS A 88 7.05 3.73 24.94
C HIS A 88 5.56 3.38 25.03
N PHE A 89 5.21 2.20 24.53
CA PHE A 89 3.84 1.71 24.59
C PHE A 89 3.47 1.30 26.02
N ALA A 90 2.19 1.46 26.40
CA ALA A 90 1.69 1.04 27.72
C ALA A 90 2.41 1.65 28.95
N ALA A 91 3.00 2.84 28.82
CA ALA A 91 3.49 3.58 29.99
C ALA A 91 2.31 4.14 30.81
N PRO A 92 2.48 4.35 32.13
CA PRO A 92 1.45 4.98 32.96
C PRO A 92 1.01 6.35 32.41
N PRO A 93 -0.24 6.77 32.64
CA PRO A 93 -0.73 8.07 32.19
C PRO A 93 0.17 9.21 32.67
N ASN A 94 0.47 10.16 31.79
CA ASN A 94 1.29 11.35 32.06
C ASN A 94 2.71 11.09 32.60
N SER A 95 3.23 9.86 32.50
CA SER A 95 4.58 9.52 32.98
C SER A 95 5.71 9.87 32.00
N LEU A 96 5.40 9.98 30.70
CA LEU A 96 6.36 10.25 29.64
C LEU A 96 6.08 11.61 28.98
N VAL A 97 6.04 12.67 29.78
CA VAL A 97 5.66 14.02 29.36
C VAL A 97 6.75 15.01 29.78
N SER A 98 7.15 15.88 28.86
CA SER A 98 8.02 17.03 29.12
C SER A 98 7.20 18.31 29.17
N PHE A 99 7.80 19.42 29.62
CA PHE A 99 7.14 20.73 29.61
C PHE A 99 6.64 21.17 28.23
N PHE A 100 7.37 20.81 27.17
CA PHE A 100 6.94 21.08 25.80
C PHE A 100 5.70 20.25 25.43
N ASP A 101 5.66 18.98 25.81
CA ASP A 101 4.51 18.10 25.54
C ASP A 101 3.24 18.56 26.29
N ALA A 102 3.43 19.19 27.45
CA ALA A 102 2.37 19.82 28.24
C ALA A 102 2.04 21.25 27.79
N SER A 103 2.66 21.75 26.72
CA SER A 103 2.44 23.07 26.14
C SER A 103 2.63 24.22 27.14
N LEU A 104 3.60 24.09 28.06
CA LEU A 104 3.88 25.16 29.01
C LEU A 104 4.48 26.39 28.29
N PRO A 105 4.11 27.61 28.72
CA PRO A 105 4.62 28.84 28.12
C PRO A 105 6.14 28.92 28.21
N GLY A 106 6.77 29.42 27.15
CA GLY A 106 8.23 29.56 27.07
C GLY A 106 8.98 28.30 26.59
N THR A 107 8.28 27.20 26.32
CA THR A 107 8.88 26.00 25.73
C THR A 107 9.00 26.11 24.21
N LEU A 108 10.05 25.52 23.62
CA LEU A 108 10.32 25.55 22.19
C LEU A 108 10.51 24.13 21.63
N PRO A 109 10.08 23.86 20.37
CA PRO A 109 10.23 22.55 19.75
C PRO A 109 11.67 22.29 19.33
N VAL A 110 12.16 21.07 19.56
CA VAL A 110 13.48 20.60 19.07
C VAL A 110 13.29 19.38 18.20
N LEU A 111 13.59 19.51 16.91
CA LEU A 111 13.34 18.46 15.92
C LEU A 111 14.23 17.23 16.13
N ASN A 112 13.62 16.05 16.17
CA ASN A 112 14.31 14.77 16.26
C ASN A 112 14.88 14.31 14.91
N ARG A 113 16.21 14.23 14.83
CA ARG A 113 16.94 13.78 13.63
C ARG A 113 16.54 12.37 13.17
N ARG A 114 16.36 11.41 14.08
CA ARG A 114 16.01 10.03 13.72
C ARG A 114 14.63 9.94 13.08
N CYS A 115 13.68 10.75 13.54
CA CYS A 115 12.37 10.83 12.93
C CYS A 115 12.43 11.34 11.49
N VAL A 116 13.26 12.36 11.22
CA VAL A 116 13.47 12.88 9.86
C VAL A 116 14.14 11.84 8.97
N GLU A 117 15.18 11.17 9.45
CA GLU A 117 15.86 10.10 8.71
C GLU A 117 14.88 8.96 8.34
N ALA A 118 14.06 8.50 9.30
CA ALA A 118 13.04 7.48 9.05
C ALA A 118 11.96 7.92 8.05
N ALA A 119 11.54 9.19 8.10
CA ALA A 119 10.59 9.74 7.14
C ALA A 119 11.18 9.79 5.71
N VAL A 120 12.45 10.21 5.57
CA VAL A 120 13.14 10.23 4.28
C VAL A 120 13.36 8.82 3.75
N MET A 121 13.79 7.87 4.60
CA MET A 121 13.95 6.47 4.22
C MET A 121 12.63 5.87 3.73
N THR A 122 11.52 6.13 4.44
CA THR A 122 10.19 5.69 4.03
C THR A 122 9.80 6.29 2.67
N GLY A 123 10.03 7.58 2.47
CA GLY A 123 9.76 8.24 1.19
C GLY A 123 10.56 7.64 0.03
N LEU A 124 11.84 7.31 0.24
CA LEU A 124 12.65 6.62 -0.77
C LEU A 124 12.15 5.19 -1.02
N ALA A 125 11.79 4.45 0.02
CA ALA A 125 11.24 3.10 -0.09
C ALA A 125 9.91 3.06 -0.87
N LEU A 126 9.11 4.12 -0.77
CA LEU A 126 7.86 4.30 -1.52
C LEU A 126 8.07 4.94 -2.91
N ASN A 127 9.31 5.08 -3.38
CA ASN A 127 9.67 5.73 -4.65
C ASN A 127 9.16 7.18 -4.79
N CYS A 128 9.06 7.92 -3.68
CA CYS A 128 8.68 9.32 -3.69
C CYS A 128 9.86 10.22 -4.11
N ARG A 129 9.53 11.37 -4.72
CA ARG A 129 10.49 12.45 -4.96
C ARG A 129 10.66 13.30 -3.70
N ILE A 130 11.84 13.27 -3.09
CA ILE A 130 12.12 14.01 -1.85
C ILE A 130 12.55 15.45 -2.17
N ASN A 131 11.92 16.40 -1.49
CA ASN A 131 12.28 17.82 -1.56
C ASN A 131 13.55 18.11 -0.75
N LYS A 132 14.44 18.96 -1.28
CA LYS A 132 15.67 19.38 -0.57
C LYS A 132 15.41 20.30 0.61
N LYS A 133 14.27 20.99 0.60
CA LYS A 133 13.82 21.91 1.65
C LYS A 133 12.36 21.60 1.96
N SER A 134 12.07 21.41 3.23
CA SER A 134 10.73 21.21 3.78
C SER A 134 10.61 22.05 5.05
N LEU A 135 9.42 22.58 5.32
CA LEU A 135 9.12 23.40 6.49
C LEU A 135 8.04 22.70 7.32
N PHE A 136 8.03 22.97 8.63
CA PHE A 136 6.95 22.54 9.51
C PHE A 136 5.98 23.70 9.69
N ASP A 137 4.71 23.45 9.39
CA ASP A 137 3.62 24.40 9.56
C ASP A 137 2.78 24.08 10.80
N ARG A 138 2.11 25.11 11.34
CA ARG A 138 1.18 24.94 12.46
C ARG A 138 -0.23 24.71 11.92
N LYS A 139 -0.83 23.55 12.26
CA LYS A 139 -2.25 23.26 11.99
C LYS A 139 -3.06 23.61 13.23
N HIS A 140 -3.68 24.80 13.25
CA HIS A 140 -4.59 25.21 14.33
C HIS A 140 -5.98 24.61 14.10
N TYR A 141 -6.59 24.10 15.16
CA TYR A 141 -7.93 23.55 15.20
C TYR A 141 -8.59 23.87 16.54
#